data_AF-A0A016USF9-F1
#
_entry.id   AF-A0A016USF9-F1
#
_cell.length_a   1.000
_cell.length_b   1.000
_cell.length_c   1.000
_cell.angle_alpha   90.00
_cell.angle_beta   90.00
_cell.angle_gamma   90.00
#
_symmetry.space_group_name_H-M   'P 1'
#
loop_
_entity.id
_entity.type
_entity.pdbx_description
1 polymer ?
#
loop_
_entity_poly.entity_id
_entity_poly.type
_entity_poly.pdbx_seq_one_letter_code
_entity_poly.pdbx_strand_id
1 'polypeptide(L)'
;MDERNKRSTTKTLGRKKVAGHVVFYGSNMALRVDYEGSNDVGVFCTLTNGYCLVGIGGTQNFYSLVEAELSDVIPVVHTSISSTRIVGRVTVGNRHGLLVPNGTTDQELQHLRNSLPDQVRVRRIDERLSALGNVIACNDHVALVHAEISQETEEALGDALNVEVFRVSLGQNALVGTYCALSSQGCLVAASTPPETQRELAALLQVPVVAGTVNRGSELIGAGMCVNDWVAFCGLDTTSTELSVVESIFKLGDHGQPTAISSQLRDTLIESLL
;
A
#
# COMPACT_ATOMS: atom_id res chain seq x y z
N MET A 1 68.99 18.11 17.86
CA MET A 1 67.74 18.10 18.67
C MET A 1 66.71 18.95 17.94
N ASP A 2 66.39 18.61 16.70
CA ASP A 2 65.54 17.50 16.26
C ASP A 2 64.06 17.72 16.51
N GLU A 3 63.39 18.01 15.39
CA GLU A 3 62.13 17.43 14.94
C GLU A 3 61.04 17.17 15.98
N ARG A 4 59.91 17.89 15.83
CA ARG A 4 58.62 17.25 15.51
C ARG A 4 57.54 18.29 15.20
N ASN A 5 57.32 18.53 13.92
CA ASN A 5 56.07 19.05 13.39
C ASN A 5 55.50 18.01 12.42
N LYS A 6 54.17 17.86 12.41
CA LYS A 6 53.32 16.96 11.57
C LYS A 6 53.32 15.47 11.93
N ARG A 7 52.17 14.97 12.39
CA ARG A 7 51.57 13.68 11.99
C ARG A 7 50.10 13.56 12.46
N SER A 8 49.23 13.52 11.46
CA SER A 8 47.95 12.80 11.35
C SER A 8 47.21 12.38 12.61
N THR A 9 46.09 13.03 12.88
CA THR A 9 44.97 12.46 13.63
C THR A 9 44.27 11.38 12.80
N THR A 10 44.81 10.17 12.83
CA THR A 10 44.11 8.95 12.45
C THR A 10 43.34 8.49 13.70
N LYS A 11 42.05 8.85 13.80
CA LYS A 11 41.17 8.25 14.81
C LYS A 11 40.77 6.86 14.34
N THR A 12 41.50 5.87 14.85
CA THR A 12 41.17 4.44 14.79
C THR A 12 39.81 4.22 15.44
N LEU A 13 38.77 3.97 14.65
CA LEU A 13 37.45 3.60 15.14
C LEU A 13 37.51 2.16 15.67
N GLY A 14 37.60 2.05 16.99
CA GLY A 14 37.61 0.78 17.70
C GLY A 14 36.29 0.03 17.56
N ARG A 15 36.39 -1.25 17.20
CA ARG A 15 35.31 -2.23 17.26
C ARG A 15 34.76 -2.33 18.69
N LYS A 16 33.45 -2.11 18.86
CA LYS A 16 32.63 -2.77 19.89
C LYS A 16 31.36 -3.32 19.22
N LYS A 17 31.26 -4.65 19.14
CA LYS A 17 29.98 -5.39 19.16
C LYS A 17 29.35 -5.12 20.55
N VAL A 18 28.05 -5.06 20.81
CA VAL A 18 26.94 -5.97 20.47
C VAL A 18 25.62 -5.21 20.73
N ALA A 19 24.56 -5.62 20.01
CA ALA A 19 23.12 -5.31 20.12
C ALA A 19 22.62 -4.60 18.86
N GLY A 20 22.02 -5.38 17.97
CA GLY A 20 21.52 -4.93 16.68
C GLY A 20 20.37 -3.94 16.85
N HIS A 21 20.72 -2.66 16.87
CA HIS A 21 19.85 -1.61 16.36
C HIS A 21 20.29 -1.34 14.93
N VAL A 22 19.65 -2.01 13.97
CA VAL A 22 19.63 -1.49 12.60
C VAL A 22 18.68 -0.31 12.66
N VAL A 23 19.24 0.90 12.74
CA VAL A 23 18.48 2.13 12.52
C VAL A 23 18.22 2.18 11.02
N PHE A 24 17.03 1.73 10.59
CA PHE A 24 16.56 1.95 9.23
C PHE A 24 16.21 3.44 9.14
N TYR A 25 17.04 4.21 8.45
CA TYR A 25 16.64 5.52 7.97
C TYR A 25 15.63 5.29 6.85
N GLY A 26 14.38 5.69 7.09
CA GLY A 26 13.23 5.47 6.21
C GLY A 26 13.53 5.79 4.75
N SER A 27 13.69 4.73 3.97
CA SER A 27 13.64 4.76 2.53
C SER A 27 12.29 4.18 2.15
N ASN A 28 11.40 4.98 1.54
CA ASN A 28 10.17 4.50 0.93
C ASN A 28 10.51 3.31 0.02
N MET A 29 10.11 2.10 0.39
CA MET A 29 10.47 0.86 -0.30
C MET A 29 9.29 -0.10 -0.35
N ALA A 30 9.32 -1.00 -1.35
CA ALA A 30 8.44 -2.15 -1.33
C ALA A 30 9.05 -3.25 -0.44
N LEU A 31 8.32 -3.62 0.61
CA LEU A 31 8.77 -4.59 1.61
C LEU A 31 8.13 -5.94 1.37
N ARG A 32 8.93 -6.99 1.57
CA ARG A 32 8.47 -8.37 1.51
C ARG A 32 8.06 -8.84 2.89
N VAL A 33 6.83 -9.29 3.03
CA VAL A 33 6.27 -9.77 4.29
C VAL A 33 5.46 -11.05 4.06
N ASP A 34 5.35 -11.88 5.10
CA ASP A 34 4.47 -13.04 5.12
C ASP A 34 3.52 -12.96 6.31
N TYR A 35 2.30 -13.46 6.15
CA TYR A 35 1.34 -13.58 7.23
C TYR A 35 1.09 -15.06 7.51
N GLU A 36 1.66 -15.58 8.60
CA GLU A 36 1.57 -17.01 8.99
C GLU A 36 1.99 -17.98 7.86
N GLY A 37 3.00 -17.62 7.07
CA GLY A 37 3.42 -18.40 5.91
C GLY A 37 2.55 -18.24 4.66
N SER A 38 1.56 -17.35 4.67
CA SER A 38 0.85 -16.91 3.47
C SER A 38 1.50 -15.66 2.87
N ASN A 39 1.62 -15.65 1.54
CA ASN A 39 2.09 -14.50 0.77
C ASN A 39 0.97 -13.52 0.40
N ASP A 40 -0.28 -13.84 0.72
CA ASP A 40 -1.43 -13.01 0.37
C ASP A 40 -1.67 -11.94 1.44
N VAL A 41 -0.72 -11.03 1.55
CA VAL A 41 -0.68 -9.98 2.58
C VAL A 41 -1.90 -9.07 2.54
N GLY A 42 -2.39 -8.74 1.34
CA GLY A 42 -3.57 -7.90 1.15
C GLY A 42 -4.88 -8.57 1.56
N VAL A 43 -4.86 -9.86 1.90
CA VAL A 43 -6.01 -10.50 2.54
C VAL A 43 -6.14 -10.09 4.01
N PHE A 44 -5.02 -9.89 4.68
CA PHE A 44 -4.94 -9.70 6.14
C PHE A 44 -4.64 -8.27 6.56
N CYS A 45 -4.43 -7.36 5.61
CA CYS A 45 -4.05 -5.99 5.87
C CYS A 45 -4.82 -5.03 4.96
N THR A 46 -5.35 -3.94 5.50
CA THR A 46 -5.88 -2.81 4.73
C THR A 46 -4.97 -1.62 4.96
N LEU A 47 -4.26 -1.18 3.92
CA LEU A 47 -3.37 -0.03 4.02
C LEU A 47 -4.00 1.18 3.32
N THR A 48 -4.00 2.33 4.01
CA THR A 48 -4.43 3.61 3.46
C THR A 48 -3.41 4.70 3.78
N ASN A 49 -3.64 5.91 3.30
CA ASN A 49 -2.85 7.09 3.66
C ASN A 49 -3.18 7.64 5.07
N GLY A 50 -4.27 7.19 5.72
CA GLY A 50 -4.69 7.72 7.03
C GLY A 50 -4.53 6.73 8.18
N TYR A 51 -4.55 5.43 7.90
CA TYR A 51 -4.53 4.36 8.89
C TYR A 51 -4.19 3.02 8.22
N CYS A 52 -3.78 2.06 9.03
CA CYS A 52 -3.56 0.68 8.62
C CYS A 52 -4.38 -0.26 9.51
N LEU A 53 -5.14 -1.17 8.91
CA LEU A 53 -5.83 -2.23 9.63
C LEU A 53 -5.11 -3.54 9.43
N VAL A 54 -4.89 -4.28 10.51
CA VAL A 54 -4.27 -5.60 10.46
C VAL A 54 -5.15 -6.62 11.17
N GLY A 55 -5.30 -7.78 10.55
CA GLY A 55 -5.98 -8.92 11.14
C GLY A 55 -5.35 -9.36 12.46
N ILE A 56 -6.19 -9.65 13.45
CA ILE A 56 -5.74 -10.30 14.69
C ILE A 56 -5.22 -11.72 14.42
N GLY A 57 -4.27 -12.18 15.24
CA GLY A 57 -3.73 -13.53 15.14
C GLY A 57 -2.78 -13.71 13.94
N GLY A 58 -1.89 -12.74 13.75
CA GLY A 58 -0.72 -12.82 12.88
C GLY A 58 0.54 -13.04 13.71
N THR A 59 1.66 -13.27 13.03
CA THR A 59 2.94 -13.45 13.72
C THR A 59 3.48 -12.11 14.22
N GLN A 60 4.22 -12.13 15.33
CA GLN A 60 4.87 -10.91 15.84
C GLN A 60 5.86 -10.32 14.81
N ASN A 61 6.43 -11.16 13.95
CA ASN A 61 7.29 -10.72 12.85
C ASN A 61 6.52 -9.81 11.88
N PHE A 62 5.31 -10.20 11.49
CA PHE A 62 4.46 -9.38 10.63
C PHE A 62 4.12 -8.04 11.28
N TYR A 63 3.63 -8.07 12.53
CA TYR A 63 3.29 -6.84 13.26
C TYR A 63 4.50 -5.92 13.40
N SER A 64 5.66 -6.45 13.78
CA SER A 64 6.86 -5.64 13.98
C SER A 64 7.34 -4.97 12.68
N LEU A 65 7.18 -5.62 11.52
CA LEU A 65 7.55 -5.03 10.22
C LEU A 65 6.60 -3.91 9.82
N VAL A 66 5.29 -4.13 9.96
CA VAL A 66 4.27 -3.12 9.65
C VAL A 66 4.37 -1.94 10.60
N GLU A 67 4.51 -2.20 11.89
CA GLU A 67 4.65 -1.16 12.92
C GLU A 67 5.95 -0.37 12.78
N ALA A 68 7.07 -1.02 12.41
CA ALA A 68 8.36 -0.33 12.24
C ALA A 68 8.32 0.75 11.15
N GLU A 69 7.52 0.55 10.11
CA GLU A 69 7.45 1.46 8.96
C GLU A 69 6.29 2.46 9.07
N LEU A 70 5.20 2.08 9.75
CA LEU A 70 3.97 2.88 9.77
C LEU A 70 3.73 3.64 11.07
N SER A 71 4.17 3.13 12.23
CA SER A 71 3.69 3.64 13.53
C SER A 71 4.04 5.10 13.80
N ASP A 72 5.07 5.62 13.16
CA ASP A 72 5.49 7.02 13.27
C ASP A 72 4.58 7.97 12.47
N VAL A 73 3.85 7.47 11.47
CA VAL A 73 3.08 8.27 10.49
C VAL A 73 1.58 8.02 10.58
N ILE A 74 1.16 6.76 10.68
CA ILE A 74 -0.25 6.35 10.71
C ILE A 74 -0.52 5.29 11.79
N PRO A 75 -1.72 5.30 12.41
CA PRO A 75 -2.08 4.28 13.38
C PRO A 75 -2.22 2.90 12.73
N VAL A 76 -1.57 1.90 13.32
CA VAL A 76 -1.75 0.48 13.00
C VAL A 76 -2.75 -0.12 13.98
N VAL A 77 -3.90 -0.55 13.48
CA VAL A 77 -5.03 -1.03 14.29
C VAL A 77 -5.19 -2.53 14.12
N HIS A 78 -5.02 -3.27 15.21
CA HIS A 78 -5.20 -4.72 15.22
C HIS A 78 -6.67 -5.05 15.49
N THR A 79 -7.35 -5.60 14.49
CA THR A 79 -8.79 -5.81 14.57
C THR A 79 -9.24 -7.09 13.86
N SER A 80 -10.40 -7.59 14.25
CA SER A 80 -11.16 -8.56 13.46
C SER A 80 -12.36 -7.85 12.85
N ILE A 81 -12.83 -8.38 11.72
CA ILE A 81 -14.04 -7.87 11.08
C ILE A 81 -14.96 -9.06 10.85
N SER A 82 -16.17 -8.99 11.39
CA SER A 82 -17.11 -10.13 11.40
C SER A 82 -16.52 -11.38 12.07
N SER A 83 -15.72 -11.20 13.13
CA SER A 83 -14.97 -12.29 13.78
C SER A 83 -14.00 -13.05 12.86
N THR A 84 -13.56 -12.42 11.76
CA THR A 84 -12.57 -12.97 10.84
C THR A 84 -11.27 -12.17 10.85
N ARG A 85 -10.18 -12.84 10.45
CA ARG A 85 -8.84 -12.25 10.35
C ARG A 85 -8.58 -11.58 8.98
N ILE A 86 -9.47 -11.78 8.01
CA ILE A 86 -9.29 -11.38 6.60
C ILE A 86 -9.69 -9.91 6.35
N VAL A 87 -9.18 -8.99 7.18
CA VAL A 87 -9.63 -7.59 7.20
C VAL A 87 -9.48 -6.88 5.85
N GLY A 88 -8.42 -7.20 5.09
CA GLY A 88 -8.14 -6.61 3.78
C GLY A 88 -9.18 -6.94 2.71
N ARG A 89 -9.82 -8.12 2.80
CA ARG A 89 -10.85 -8.53 1.82
C ARG A 89 -12.23 -8.04 2.16
N VAL A 90 -12.52 -7.86 3.45
CA VAL A 90 -13.86 -7.53 3.92
C VAL A 90 -14.06 -6.03 4.14
N THR A 91 -12.98 -5.26 4.24
CA THR A 91 -13.04 -3.80 4.38
C THR A 91 -12.49 -3.10 3.16
N VAL A 92 -12.92 -1.86 2.97
CA VAL A 92 -12.34 -0.96 1.98
C VAL A 92 -12.36 0.46 2.53
N GLY A 93 -11.33 1.24 2.26
CA GLY A 93 -11.28 2.60 2.76
C GLY A 93 -10.12 3.39 2.18
N ASN A 94 -10.16 4.68 2.45
CA ASN A 94 -9.15 5.66 2.08
C ASN A 94 -8.87 6.56 3.27
N ARG A 95 -8.16 7.68 3.10
CA ARG A 95 -7.87 8.56 4.24
C ARG A 95 -9.10 9.22 4.88
N HIS A 96 -10.25 9.24 4.19
CA HIS A 96 -11.47 9.94 4.60
C HIS A 96 -12.48 9.02 5.29
N GLY A 97 -12.49 7.73 4.98
CA GLY A 97 -13.48 6.82 5.51
C GLY A 97 -13.12 5.35 5.39
N LEU A 98 -13.85 4.55 6.16
CA LEU A 98 -13.73 3.10 6.21
C LEU A 98 -15.12 2.48 6.07
N LEU A 99 -15.25 1.58 5.10
CA LEU A 99 -16.44 0.77 4.90
C LEU A 99 -16.20 -0.63 5.43
N VAL A 100 -17.15 -1.09 6.24
CA VAL A 100 -17.13 -2.40 6.86
C VAL A 100 -18.41 -3.16 6.51
N PRO A 101 -18.39 -4.50 6.48
CA PRO A 101 -19.57 -5.29 6.16
C PRO A 101 -20.59 -5.22 7.29
N ASN A 102 -21.85 -5.49 6.96
CA ASN A 102 -22.95 -5.55 7.93
C ASN A 102 -22.74 -6.58 9.06
N GLY A 103 -21.96 -7.65 8.81
CA GLY A 103 -21.59 -8.66 9.80
C GLY A 103 -20.62 -8.20 10.90
N THR A 104 -20.09 -6.97 10.82
CA THR A 104 -19.14 -6.43 11.80
C THR A 104 -19.85 -6.21 13.14
N THR A 105 -19.31 -6.77 14.22
CA THR A 105 -19.91 -6.64 15.56
C THR A 105 -19.83 -5.21 16.10
N ASP A 106 -20.69 -4.86 17.05
CA ASP A 106 -20.65 -3.52 17.68
C ASP A 106 -19.37 -3.29 18.48
N GLN A 107 -18.78 -4.35 19.04
CA GLN A 107 -17.50 -4.28 19.73
C GLN A 107 -16.34 -3.95 18.76
N GLU A 108 -16.29 -4.62 17.61
CA GLU A 108 -15.31 -4.32 16.55
C GLU A 108 -15.48 -2.90 16.03
N LEU A 109 -16.71 -2.45 15.80
CA LEU A 109 -16.99 -1.07 15.40
C LEU A 109 -16.53 -0.04 16.44
N GLN A 110 -16.80 -0.29 17.71
CA GLN A 110 -16.38 0.63 18.77
C GLN A 110 -14.86 0.67 18.88
N HIS A 111 -14.19 -0.47 18.72
CA HIS A 111 -12.73 -0.53 18.67
C HIS A 111 -12.16 0.30 17.51
N LEU A 112 -12.71 0.14 16.29
CA LEU A 112 -12.31 0.94 15.13
C LEU A 112 -12.48 2.43 15.38
N ARG A 113 -13.63 2.87 15.93
CA ARG A 113 -13.89 4.29 16.22
C ARG A 113 -12.96 4.88 17.27
N ASN A 114 -12.49 4.07 18.23
CA ASN A 114 -11.58 4.53 19.26
C ASN A 114 -10.12 4.61 18.78
N SER A 115 -9.76 3.78 17.80
CA SER A 115 -8.37 3.64 17.31
C SER A 115 -8.10 4.45 16.04
N LEU A 116 -9.14 4.74 15.24
CA LEU A 116 -9.02 5.52 14.01
C LEU A 116 -9.04 7.03 14.30
N PRO A 117 -8.41 7.86 13.44
CA PRO A 117 -8.52 9.31 13.56
C PRO A 117 -9.97 9.79 13.40
N ASP A 118 -10.35 10.84 14.13
CA ASP A 118 -11.73 11.39 14.16
C ASP A 118 -12.28 11.79 12.78
N GLN A 119 -11.40 12.10 11.84
CA GLN A 119 -11.76 12.47 10.47
C GLN A 119 -12.25 11.27 9.63
N VAL A 120 -11.95 10.03 10.04
CA VAL A 120 -12.28 8.81 9.31
C VAL A 120 -13.71 8.39 9.63
N ARG A 121 -14.59 8.46 8.63
CA ARG A 121 -15.99 8.03 8.77
C ARG A 121 -16.11 6.52 8.61
N VAL A 122 -16.45 5.82 9.69
CA VAL A 122 -16.71 4.37 9.67
C VAL A 122 -18.20 4.09 9.39
N ARG A 123 -18.52 3.42 8.28
CA ARG A 123 -19.89 3.08 7.87
C ARG A 123 -20.04 1.59 7.58
N ARG A 124 -21.15 1.00 8.06
CA ARG A 124 -21.56 -0.37 7.72
C ARG A 124 -22.32 -0.35 6.39
N ILE A 125 -22.03 -1.31 5.52
CA ILE A 125 -22.74 -1.53 4.25
C ILE A 125 -23.17 -2.99 4.15
N ASP A 126 -24.39 -3.22 3.66
CA ASP A 126 -24.92 -4.53 3.29
C ASP A 126 -24.72 -4.77 1.79
N GLU A 127 -23.61 -5.39 1.41
CA GLU A 127 -23.34 -5.79 0.03
C GLU A 127 -23.51 -7.31 -0.12
N ARG A 128 -24.24 -7.73 -1.16
CA ARG A 128 -24.64 -9.14 -1.38
C ARG A 128 -23.84 -9.84 -2.47
N LEU A 129 -23.14 -9.10 -3.33
CA LEU A 129 -22.35 -9.68 -4.42
C LEU A 129 -21.12 -10.44 -3.92
N SER A 130 -20.29 -9.77 -3.12
CA SER A 130 -19.06 -10.32 -2.56
C SER A 130 -18.58 -9.46 -1.39
N ALA A 131 -17.44 -9.84 -0.81
CA ALA A 131 -16.77 -9.01 0.20
C ALA A 131 -16.32 -7.66 -0.39
N LEU A 132 -16.43 -6.58 0.39
CA LEU A 132 -16.23 -5.20 -0.08
C LEU A 132 -14.85 -4.99 -0.75
N GLY A 133 -13.78 -5.54 -0.17
CA GLY A 133 -12.42 -5.44 -0.72
C GLY A 133 -12.19 -6.29 -1.98
N ASN A 134 -13.11 -7.19 -2.34
CA ASN A 134 -13.04 -7.91 -3.62
C ASN A 134 -13.63 -7.07 -4.76
N VAL A 135 -14.71 -6.32 -4.47
CA VAL A 135 -15.53 -5.63 -5.46
C VAL A 135 -15.21 -4.15 -5.59
N ILE A 136 -14.43 -3.58 -4.68
CA ILE A 136 -14.08 -2.16 -4.65
C ILE A 136 -12.56 -2.04 -4.56
N ALA A 137 -11.97 -1.19 -5.41
CA ALA A 137 -10.60 -0.70 -5.30
C ALA A 137 -10.64 0.83 -5.29
N CYS A 138 -10.07 1.48 -4.27
CA CYS A 138 -10.13 2.94 -4.15
C CYS A 138 -8.79 3.56 -3.80
N ASN A 139 -8.61 4.81 -4.22
CA ASN A 139 -7.63 5.73 -3.65
C ASN A 139 -8.36 6.91 -2.97
N ASP A 140 -7.64 8.00 -2.71
CA ASP A 140 -8.20 9.18 -2.05
C ASP A 140 -9.11 10.05 -2.96
N HIS A 141 -9.16 9.76 -4.27
CA HIS A 141 -9.86 10.58 -5.26
C HIS A 141 -10.95 9.81 -6.03
N VAL A 142 -10.71 8.54 -6.31
CA VAL A 142 -11.48 7.70 -7.22
C VAL A 142 -11.65 6.31 -6.62
N ALA A 143 -12.83 5.72 -6.82
CA ALA A 143 -13.12 4.32 -6.54
C ALA A 143 -13.57 3.59 -7.80
N LEU A 144 -12.93 2.46 -8.08
CA LEU A 144 -13.38 1.48 -9.07
C LEU A 144 -14.26 0.46 -8.37
N VAL A 145 -15.41 0.18 -8.98
CA VAL A 145 -16.38 -0.78 -8.44
C VAL A 145 -16.85 -1.76 -9.50
N HIS A 146 -17.30 -2.92 -9.04
CA HIS A 146 -17.97 -3.92 -9.87
C HIS A 146 -19.18 -3.32 -10.61
N ALA A 147 -19.38 -3.69 -11.88
CA ALA A 147 -20.42 -3.10 -12.73
C ALA A 147 -21.87 -3.26 -12.20
N GLU A 148 -22.13 -4.38 -11.54
CA GLU A 148 -23.43 -4.74 -10.96
C GLU A 148 -23.62 -4.31 -9.50
N ILE A 149 -22.71 -3.48 -8.95
CA ILE A 149 -22.80 -3.04 -7.55
C ILE A 149 -24.12 -2.31 -7.26
N SER A 150 -24.63 -2.47 -6.04
CA SER A 150 -25.86 -1.82 -5.63
C SER A 150 -25.70 -0.29 -5.62
N GLN A 151 -26.75 0.44 -6.02
CA GLN A 151 -26.73 1.90 -6.00
C GLN A 151 -26.53 2.45 -4.57
N GLU A 152 -27.09 1.77 -3.56
CA GLU A 152 -26.89 2.13 -2.16
C GLU A 152 -25.41 2.06 -1.74
N THR A 153 -24.70 1.01 -2.17
CA THR A 153 -23.26 0.85 -1.93
C THR A 153 -22.46 1.96 -2.63
N GLU A 154 -22.82 2.31 -3.87
CA GLU A 154 -22.18 3.37 -4.64
C GLU A 154 -22.37 4.75 -3.99
N GLU A 155 -23.58 5.09 -3.55
CA GLU A 155 -23.86 6.33 -2.82
C GLU A 155 -23.10 6.36 -1.49
N ALA A 156 -23.05 5.24 -0.77
CA ALA A 156 -22.32 5.14 0.47
C ALA A 156 -20.80 5.30 0.30
N LEU A 157 -20.24 4.85 -0.83
CA LEU A 157 -18.84 5.07 -1.20
C LEU A 157 -18.56 6.55 -1.42
N GLY A 158 -19.38 7.23 -2.22
CA GLY A 158 -19.25 8.67 -2.47
C GLY A 158 -19.32 9.49 -1.17
N ASP A 159 -20.29 9.18 -0.31
CA ASP A 159 -20.51 9.92 0.95
C ASP A 159 -19.45 9.67 2.02
N ALA A 160 -18.99 8.42 2.15
CA ALA A 160 -18.07 8.02 3.22
C ALA A 160 -16.61 8.25 2.85
N LEU A 161 -16.22 7.92 1.61
CA LEU A 161 -14.85 8.02 1.13
C LEU A 161 -14.56 9.36 0.43
N ASN A 162 -15.60 10.13 0.06
CA ASN A 162 -15.45 11.40 -0.66
C ASN A 162 -14.68 11.23 -1.98
N VAL A 163 -15.09 10.24 -2.78
CA VAL A 163 -14.45 9.86 -4.05
C VAL A 163 -15.47 9.76 -5.16
N GLU A 164 -15.01 9.95 -6.40
CA GLU A 164 -15.80 9.65 -7.59
C GLU A 164 -15.82 8.14 -7.83
N VAL A 165 -17.01 7.57 -8.04
CA VAL A 165 -17.19 6.13 -8.22
C VAL A 165 -17.36 5.80 -9.69
N PHE A 166 -16.59 4.85 -10.20
CA PHE A 166 -16.67 4.36 -11.57
C PHE A 166 -16.89 2.85 -11.61
N ARG A 167 -17.92 2.45 -12.35
CA ARG A 167 -18.24 1.06 -12.63
C ARG A 167 -17.36 0.55 -13.77
N VAL A 168 -16.46 -0.39 -13.49
CA VAL A 168 -15.49 -0.89 -14.47
C VAL A 168 -15.35 -2.41 -14.39
N SER A 169 -14.99 -3.05 -15.50
CA SER A 169 -14.59 -4.46 -15.58
C SER A 169 -13.16 -4.56 -16.09
N LEU A 170 -12.32 -5.37 -15.43
CA LEU A 170 -10.93 -5.61 -15.82
C LEU A 170 -10.88 -6.75 -16.84
N GLY A 171 -11.36 -6.49 -18.06
CA GLY A 171 -11.53 -7.51 -19.09
C GLY A 171 -12.57 -8.55 -18.68
N GLN A 172 -12.16 -9.81 -18.52
CA GLN A 172 -13.04 -10.92 -18.09
C GLN A 172 -13.27 -10.94 -16.57
N ASN A 173 -12.48 -10.19 -15.80
CA ASN A 173 -12.54 -10.20 -14.35
C ASN A 173 -13.38 -9.02 -13.83
N ALA A 174 -14.52 -9.34 -13.22
CA ALA A 174 -15.42 -8.34 -12.66
C ALA A 174 -15.00 -7.86 -11.25
N LEU A 175 -14.18 -8.65 -10.54
CA LEU A 175 -13.74 -8.36 -9.16
C LEU A 175 -12.55 -7.39 -9.12
N VAL A 176 -12.82 -6.10 -9.32
CA VAL A 176 -11.79 -5.06 -9.43
C VAL A 176 -10.79 -5.05 -8.25
N GLY A 177 -11.24 -5.14 -7.00
CA GLY A 177 -10.37 -5.13 -5.81
C GLY A 177 -9.50 -6.39 -5.64
N THR A 178 -9.77 -7.45 -6.40
CA THR A 178 -8.94 -8.66 -6.40
C THR A 178 -7.78 -8.55 -7.37
N TYR A 179 -8.05 -7.99 -8.54
CA TYR A 179 -7.13 -7.97 -9.68
C TYR A 179 -6.44 -6.61 -9.88
N CYS A 180 -6.67 -5.66 -8.98
CA CYS A 180 -6.10 -4.32 -9.04
C CYS A 180 -5.64 -3.87 -7.65
N ALA A 181 -4.49 -3.20 -7.59
CA ALA A 181 -4.05 -2.39 -6.46
C ALA A 181 -3.90 -0.94 -6.91
N LEU A 182 -4.47 -0.01 -6.15
CA LEU A 182 -4.59 1.39 -6.54
C LEU A 182 -4.02 2.29 -5.44
N SER A 183 -3.22 3.28 -5.82
CA SER A 183 -2.82 4.40 -4.95
C SER A 183 -3.08 5.73 -5.65
N SER A 184 -2.69 6.86 -5.04
CA SER A 184 -2.78 8.17 -5.67
C SER A 184 -1.72 8.36 -6.76
N GLN A 185 -0.64 7.56 -6.74
CA GLN A 185 0.49 7.70 -7.66
C GLN A 185 0.41 6.78 -8.88
N GLY A 186 -0.27 5.64 -8.75
CA GLY A 186 -0.29 4.62 -9.80
C GLY A 186 -1.30 3.52 -9.52
N CYS A 187 -1.40 2.62 -10.50
CA CYS A 187 -2.33 1.51 -10.48
C CYS A 187 -1.67 0.27 -11.11
N LEU A 188 -1.69 -0.85 -10.38
CA LEU A 188 -1.20 -2.14 -10.86
C LEU A 188 -2.40 -3.06 -11.09
N VAL A 189 -2.55 -3.53 -12.33
CA VAL A 189 -3.62 -4.46 -12.72
C VAL A 189 -3.05 -5.84 -13.07
N ALA A 190 -3.90 -6.87 -13.07
CA ALA A 190 -3.53 -8.21 -13.46
C ALA A 190 -2.93 -8.27 -14.87
N ALA A 191 -1.92 -9.13 -15.06
CA ALA A 191 -1.21 -9.34 -16.32
C ALA A 191 -2.13 -9.71 -17.51
N SER A 192 -3.26 -10.36 -17.24
CA SER A 192 -4.28 -10.74 -18.22
C SER A 192 -5.11 -9.56 -18.74
N THR A 193 -4.96 -8.35 -18.17
CA THR A 193 -5.72 -7.16 -18.57
C THR A 193 -5.26 -6.65 -19.93
N PRO A 194 -6.15 -6.49 -20.93
CA PRO A 194 -5.76 -6.07 -22.27
C PRO A 194 -5.25 -4.61 -22.26
N PRO A 195 -4.29 -4.26 -23.15
CA PRO A 195 -3.70 -2.92 -23.20
C PRO A 195 -4.70 -1.79 -23.47
N GLU A 196 -5.82 -2.10 -24.13
CA GLU A 196 -6.90 -1.14 -24.39
C GLU A 196 -7.58 -0.72 -23.08
N THR A 197 -8.00 -1.70 -22.27
CA THR A 197 -8.58 -1.45 -20.94
C THR A 197 -7.60 -0.74 -20.00
N GLN A 198 -6.29 -1.04 -20.09
CA GLN A 198 -5.28 -0.31 -19.31
C GLN A 198 -5.24 1.19 -19.64
N ARG A 199 -5.36 1.55 -20.94
CA ARG A 199 -5.39 2.96 -21.36
C ARG A 199 -6.68 3.66 -20.95
N GLU A 200 -7.81 2.96 -21.02
CA GLU A 200 -9.10 3.48 -20.54
C GLU A 200 -9.05 3.75 -19.03
N LEU A 201 -8.52 2.81 -18.25
CA LEU A 201 -8.31 2.97 -16.81
C LEU A 201 -7.36 4.13 -16.48
N ALA A 202 -6.26 4.27 -17.24
CA ALA A 202 -5.31 5.36 -17.02
C ALA A 202 -5.94 6.73 -17.30
N ALA A 203 -6.76 6.82 -18.37
CA ALA A 203 -7.51 8.03 -18.69
C ALA A 203 -8.61 8.33 -17.65
N LEU A 204 -9.23 7.30 -17.06
CA LEU A 204 -10.26 7.46 -16.04
C LEU A 204 -9.67 7.85 -14.68
N LEU A 205 -8.64 7.14 -14.23
CA LEU A 205 -8.01 7.36 -12.92
C LEU A 205 -7.05 8.56 -12.90
N GLN A 206 -6.62 9.06 -14.06
CA GLN A 206 -5.60 10.12 -14.20
C GLN A 206 -4.24 9.73 -13.58
N VAL A 207 -3.97 8.43 -13.41
CA VAL A 207 -2.70 7.88 -12.90
C VAL A 207 -2.16 6.83 -13.87
N PRO A 208 -0.84 6.58 -13.92
CA PRO A 208 -0.28 5.52 -14.74
C PRO A 208 -0.81 4.15 -14.29
N VAL A 209 -1.22 3.34 -15.27
CA VAL A 209 -1.69 1.95 -15.08
C VAL A 209 -0.70 1.02 -15.78
N VAL A 210 -0.25 -0.01 -15.08
CA VAL A 210 0.62 -1.07 -15.63
C VAL A 210 0.03 -2.43 -15.30
N ALA A 211 0.11 -3.37 -16.23
CA ALA A 211 -0.21 -4.77 -15.97
C ALA A 211 1.02 -5.52 -15.46
N GLY A 212 0.85 -6.33 -14.42
CA GLY A 212 1.92 -7.10 -13.82
C GLY A 212 1.42 -8.28 -12.99
N THR A 213 2.34 -8.86 -12.22
CA THR A 213 2.09 -9.97 -11.31
C THR A 213 2.76 -9.70 -9.97
N VAL A 214 2.33 -10.44 -8.95
CA VAL A 214 2.94 -10.46 -7.62
C VAL A 214 3.16 -11.91 -7.19
N ASN A 215 3.93 -12.17 -6.13
CA ASN A 215 4.10 -13.53 -5.59
C ASN A 215 4.52 -14.57 -6.64
N ARG A 216 5.50 -14.24 -7.50
CA ARG A 216 6.07 -15.15 -8.51
C ARG A 216 5.04 -15.56 -9.58
N GLY A 217 4.35 -14.58 -10.15
CA GLY A 217 3.43 -14.79 -11.27
C GLY A 217 1.94 -14.90 -10.90
N SER A 218 1.55 -14.57 -9.67
CA SER A 218 0.15 -14.47 -9.28
C SER A 218 -0.51 -13.24 -9.90
N GLU A 219 -1.69 -13.44 -10.50
CA GLU A 219 -2.53 -12.36 -11.03
C GLU A 219 -3.41 -11.70 -9.96
N LEU A 220 -3.42 -12.23 -8.73
CA LEU A 220 -4.24 -11.73 -7.62
C LEU A 220 -3.54 -10.54 -6.93
N ILE A 221 -3.43 -9.42 -7.64
CA ILE A 221 -2.68 -8.24 -7.21
C ILE A 221 -3.17 -7.73 -5.83
N GLY A 222 -4.48 -7.52 -5.66
CA GLY A 222 -5.03 -7.01 -4.41
C GLY A 222 -5.01 -8.00 -3.24
N ALA A 223 -4.74 -9.29 -3.50
CA ALA A 223 -4.49 -10.25 -2.44
C ALA A 223 -3.00 -10.32 -2.07
N GLY A 224 -2.11 -10.24 -3.06
CA GLY A 224 -0.67 -10.39 -2.86
C GLY A 224 0.04 -9.13 -2.34
N MET A 225 -0.62 -7.96 -2.37
CA MET A 225 -0.04 -6.72 -1.87
C MET A 225 -1.04 -5.70 -1.35
N CYS A 226 -0.53 -4.78 -0.54
CA CYS A 226 -1.16 -3.54 -0.14
C CYS A 226 -0.21 -2.38 -0.37
N VAL A 227 -0.74 -1.24 -0.79
CA VAL A 227 0.06 -0.07 -1.17
C VAL A 227 -0.61 1.22 -0.71
N ASN A 228 0.20 2.18 -0.28
CA ASN A 228 -0.18 3.57 -0.14
C ASN A 228 0.83 4.44 -0.91
N ASP A 229 0.81 5.76 -0.68
CA ASP A 229 1.64 6.67 -1.46
C ASP A 229 3.15 6.65 -1.09
N TRP A 230 3.56 5.94 -0.03
CA TRP A 230 4.97 5.91 0.41
C TRP A 230 5.53 4.52 0.75
N VAL A 231 4.69 3.51 0.96
CA VAL A 231 5.11 2.14 1.24
C VAL A 231 4.20 1.14 0.52
N ALA A 232 4.80 0.02 0.13
CA ALA A 232 4.07 -1.16 -0.32
C ALA A 232 4.50 -2.38 0.46
N PHE A 233 3.54 -3.19 0.90
CA PHE A 233 3.78 -4.52 1.46
C PHE A 233 3.37 -5.56 0.43
N CYS A 234 4.33 -6.39 0.03
CA CYS A 234 4.15 -7.47 -0.93
C CYS A 234 4.45 -8.81 -0.26
N GLY A 235 3.86 -9.90 -0.75
CA GLY A 235 4.18 -11.23 -0.26
C GLY A 235 5.66 -11.61 -0.44
N LEU A 236 6.14 -12.52 0.41
CA LEU A 236 7.55 -12.91 0.49
C LEU A 236 8.10 -13.48 -0.83
N ASP A 237 7.27 -14.19 -1.59
CA ASP A 237 7.62 -14.79 -2.88
C ASP A 237 7.70 -13.78 -4.04
N THR A 238 7.37 -12.51 -3.81
CA THR A 238 7.46 -11.47 -4.85
C THR A 238 8.90 -11.29 -5.31
N THR A 239 9.11 -11.53 -6.61
CA THR A 239 10.45 -11.50 -7.23
C THR A 239 11.01 -10.08 -7.29
N SER A 240 12.34 -9.93 -7.38
CA SER A 240 12.95 -8.59 -7.49
C SER A 240 12.52 -7.82 -8.74
N THR A 241 12.20 -8.54 -9.82
CA THR A 241 11.64 -7.95 -11.04
C THR A 241 10.24 -7.42 -10.82
N GLU A 242 9.37 -8.17 -10.11
CA GLU A 242 8.03 -7.71 -9.75
C GLU A 242 8.10 -6.50 -8.81
N LEU A 243 8.96 -6.54 -7.78
CA LEU A 243 9.15 -5.39 -6.89
C LEU A 243 9.63 -4.14 -7.62
N SER A 244 10.55 -4.28 -8.59
CA SER A 244 11.03 -3.13 -9.37
C SER A 244 9.90 -2.46 -10.15
N VAL A 245 8.92 -3.25 -10.64
CA VAL A 245 7.72 -2.72 -11.31
C VAL A 245 6.82 -2.00 -10.31
N VAL A 246 6.61 -2.57 -9.12
CA VAL A 246 5.80 -1.99 -8.03
C VAL A 246 6.39 -0.66 -7.56
N GLU A 247 7.69 -0.60 -7.30
CA GLU A 247 8.37 0.61 -6.87
C GLU A 247 8.29 1.71 -7.95
N SER A 248 8.46 1.34 -9.21
CA SER A 248 8.37 2.27 -10.35
C SER A 248 6.96 2.83 -10.53
N ILE A 249 5.92 1.97 -10.52
CA ILE A 249 4.54 2.41 -10.80
C ILE A 249 3.96 3.26 -9.67
N PHE A 250 4.25 2.90 -8.42
CA PHE A 250 3.77 3.63 -7.25
C PHE A 250 4.73 4.75 -6.81
N LYS A 251 5.83 4.96 -7.53
CA LYS A 251 6.89 5.96 -7.24
C LYS A 251 7.45 5.85 -5.83
N LEU A 252 7.58 4.62 -5.34
CA LEU A 252 8.17 4.33 -4.04
C LEU A 252 9.68 4.46 -4.17
N GLY A 253 10.29 5.27 -3.30
CA GLY A 253 11.74 5.51 -3.29
C GLY A 253 12.17 6.86 -3.89
N ASP A 254 11.31 7.55 -4.64
CA ASP A 254 11.67 8.82 -5.29
C ASP A 254 11.54 10.05 -4.35
N HIS A 255 11.06 9.85 -3.12
CA HIS A 255 11.05 10.86 -2.06
C HIS A 255 12.35 10.87 -1.22
N GLY A 256 13.27 9.94 -1.49
CA GLY A 256 14.60 9.89 -0.89
C GLY A 256 15.62 10.71 -1.67
N GLN A 257 15.44 12.04 -1.70
CA GLN A 257 16.31 13.03 -2.37
C GLN A 257 16.44 12.85 -3.90
N PRO A 258 16.50 13.95 -4.69
CA PRO A 258 17.20 13.86 -5.96
C PRO A 258 18.60 13.36 -5.60
N THR A 259 18.95 12.15 -6.05
CA THR A 259 20.33 11.66 -5.93
C THR A 259 21.21 12.82 -6.35
N ALA A 260 22.16 13.23 -5.50
CA ALA A 260 23.06 14.36 -5.78
C ALA A 260 23.78 14.24 -7.14
N ILE A 261 23.76 13.03 -7.72
CA ILE A 261 24.18 12.70 -9.07
C ILE A 261 23.29 13.34 -10.14
N SER A 262 21.96 13.35 -10.00
CA SER A 262 21.03 13.94 -10.97
C SER A 262 21.09 15.47 -11.01
N SER A 263 21.30 16.13 -9.86
CA SER A 263 21.54 17.58 -9.80
C SER A 263 22.93 17.93 -10.32
N GLN A 264 23.97 17.18 -9.94
CA GLN A 264 25.33 17.38 -10.48
C GLN A 264 25.40 17.15 -11.99
N LEU A 265 24.66 16.17 -12.54
CA LEU A 265 24.60 15.93 -13.98
C LEU A 265 23.84 17.04 -14.73
N ARG A 266 22.80 17.62 -14.12
CA ARG A 266 22.11 18.79 -14.70
C ARG A 266 22.97 20.04 -14.64
N ASP A 267 23.64 20.29 -13.51
CA ASP A 267 24.53 21.45 -13.35
C ASP A 267 25.73 21.37 -14.30
N THR A 268 26.34 20.19 -14.47
CA THR A 268 27.45 20.01 -15.42
C THR A 268 27.02 20.13 -16.89
N LEU A 269 25.80 19.72 -17.24
CA LEU A 269 25.28 19.91 -18.59
C LEU A 269 24.98 21.40 -18.89
N ILE A 270 24.42 22.12 -17.92
CA ILE A 270 24.14 23.57 -18.06
C ILE A 270 25.44 24.37 -18.16
N GLU A 271 26.47 24.01 -17.39
CA GLU A 271 27.78 24.66 -17.43
C GLU A 271 28.57 24.38 -18.72
N SER A 272 28.23 23.32 -19.46
CA SER A 272 28.80 23.04 -20.79
C SER A 272 28.09 23.72 -21.97
N LEU A 273 26.91 24.32 -21.70
CA LEU A 273 26.08 25.02 -22.68
C LEU A 273 26.13 26.56 -22.52
N LEU A 274 26.80 27.06 -21.48
CA LEU A 274 27.15 28.46 -21.26
C LEU A 274 28.62 28.72 -21.64
#